data_AF-K0KZX3-F1
#
_entry.id   AF-K0KZX3-F1
#
_cell.length_a   1.000
_cell.length_b   1.000
_cell.length_c   1.000
_cell.angle_alpha   90.00
_cell.angle_beta   90.00
_cell.angle_gamma   90.00
#
_symmetry.space_group_name_H-M   'P 1'
#
loop_
_entity.id
_entity.type
_entity.pdbx_description
1 polymer ?
#
loop_
_entity_poly.entity_id
_entity_poly.type
_entity_poly.pdbx_seq_one_letter_code
_entity_poly.pdbx_strand_id
1 'polypeptide(L)'
;MSDILKAKGNEAFSSKDYTVAAELYGHAITLNPADAVLYSNKAMALIKLSSWKECVETCDTGLSNSPDKKTKLKLFWRRGIAYTQLNDFKNARDSYEQALHNEANNSSVLKSIDELNAQESQFKRSHSIEEIKSEKKPKKDNGLKNIPIYEVDQLPEEFRDSSSKPSKKSTTTKQTTQPQPVQSQIQVNPHSAQIPVSTNILSKPSNYPEKPTIHQLLTISKCSVDERPFAYRYLSSLSPEVYKAIFSGGSIESSIVNFILDSIIFSIDAGCITWDYIVSLLNTLSSAPRFSLISMFCDKQKLFKIKEGLVTLDAAANIKSKEVLQKWNI
;
A
#
# COMPACT_ATOMS: atom_id res chain seq x y z
N MET A 1 7.67 1.12 34.44
CA MET A 1 8.37 0.63 33.23
C MET A 1 8.35 1.66 32.09
N SER A 2 7.19 2.24 31.74
CA SER A 2 7.09 3.29 30.71
C SER A 2 8.01 4.50 30.98
N ASP A 3 8.10 4.98 32.23
CA ASP A 3 8.98 6.11 32.56
C ASP A 3 10.47 5.84 32.37
N ILE A 4 10.91 4.58 32.54
CA ILE A 4 12.30 4.18 32.31
C ILE A 4 12.61 4.25 30.81
N LEU A 5 11.69 3.77 29.97
CA LEU A 5 11.83 3.85 28.51
C LEU A 5 11.77 5.31 28.03
N LYS A 6 10.91 6.14 28.63
CA LYS A 6 10.87 7.58 28.38
C LYS A 6 12.22 8.25 28.70
N ALA A 7 12.81 7.93 29.84
CA ALA A 7 14.11 8.47 30.24
C ALA A 7 15.23 8.02 29.29
N LYS A 8 15.29 6.73 28.93
CA LYS A 8 16.23 6.21 27.92
C LYS A 8 16.03 6.85 26.54
N GLY A 9 14.78 7.09 26.14
CA GLY A 9 14.46 7.80 24.92
C GLY A 9 14.99 9.24 24.93
N ASN A 10 14.85 9.94 26.06
CA ASN A 10 15.40 11.29 26.24
C ASN A 10 16.94 11.30 26.19
N GLU A 11 17.59 10.28 26.76
CA GLU A 11 19.04 10.09 26.68
C GLU A 11 19.49 9.88 25.24
N ALA A 12 18.87 8.94 24.52
CA ALA A 12 19.14 8.70 23.10
C ALA A 12 18.90 9.96 22.25
N PHE A 13 17.82 10.71 22.52
CA PHE A 13 17.53 11.97 21.84
C PHE A 13 18.63 13.02 22.09
N SER A 14 19.12 13.11 23.32
CA SER A 14 20.20 14.02 23.70
C SER A 14 21.53 13.64 23.04
N SER A 15 21.76 12.33 22.87
CA SER A 15 22.88 11.76 22.11
C SER A 15 22.74 11.89 20.59
N LYS A 16 21.65 12.54 20.11
CA LYS A 16 21.30 12.70 18.68
C LYS A 16 21.01 11.39 17.94
N ASP A 17 20.82 10.29 18.68
CA ASP A 17 20.32 9.03 18.10
C ASP A 17 18.79 9.08 18.03
N TYR A 18 18.30 9.78 17.02
CA TYR A 18 16.87 10.02 16.85
C TYR A 18 16.11 8.75 16.44
N THR A 19 16.79 7.81 15.77
CA THR A 19 16.25 6.49 15.42
C THR A 19 15.92 5.70 16.68
N VAL A 20 16.90 5.50 17.56
CA VAL A 20 16.71 4.76 18.81
C VAL A 20 15.75 5.51 19.74
N ALA A 21 15.80 6.84 19.78
CA ALA A 21 14.86 7.64 20.55
C ALA A 21 13.40 7.39 20.10
N ALA A 22 13.12 7.41 18.80
CA ALA A 22 11.78 7.18 18.26
C ALA A 22 11.26 5.77 18.61
N GLU A 23 12.11 4.75 18.52
CA GLU A 23 11.78 3.37 18.91
C GLU A 23 11.50 3.25 20.41
N LEU A 24 12.35 3.83 21.26
CA LEU A 24 12.19 3.82 22.72
C LEU A 24 10.91 4.54 23.15
N TYR A 25 10.58 5.68 22.53
CA TYR A 25 9.29 6.33 22.77
C TYR A 25 8.13 5.48 22.26
N GLY A 26 8.27 4.81 21.11
CA GLY A 26 7.29 3.85 20.59
C GLY A 26 7.00 2.73 21.60
N HIS A 27 8.04 2.09 22.14
CA HIS A 27 7.89 1.09 23.20
C HIS A 27 7.25 1.70 24.47
N ALA A 28 7.65 2.91 24.87
CA ALA A 28 7.03 3.59 26.00
C ALA A 28 5.52 3.84 25.80
N ILE A 29 5.10 4.17 24.57
CA ILE A 29 3.70 4.37 24.18
C ILE A 29 2.93 3.04 24.28
N THR A 30 3.51 1.92 23.84
CA THR A 30 2.83 0.61 23.98
C THR A 30 2.54 0.25 25.45
N LEU A 31 3.38 0.72 26.38
CA LEU A 31 3.18 0.50 27.82
C LEU A 31 2.25 1.53 28.47
N ASN A 32 2.21 2.76 27.94
CA ASN A 32 1.33 3.82 28.45
C ASN A 32 0.79 4.67 27.28
N PRO A 33 -0.28 4.21 26.61
CA PRO A 33 -0.81 4.89 25.43
C PRO A 33 -1.52 6.20 25.74
N ALA A 34 -1.83 6.47 27.02
CA ALA A 34 -2.52 7.70 27.45
C ALA A 34 -1.55 8.89 27.65
N ASP A 35 -0.23 8.65 27.77
CA ASP A 35 0.73 9.72 27.98
C ASP A 35 1.05 10.46 26.67
N ALA A 36 0.31 11.54 26.43
CA ALA A 36 0.49 12.39 25.25
C ALA A 36 1.90 13.02 25.13
N VAL A 37 2.66 13.10 26.24
CA VAL A 37 4.04 13.62 26.21
C VAL A 37 4.94 12.70 25.40
N LEU A 38 4.71 11.38 25.46
CA LEU A 38 5.46 10.40 24.69
C LEU A 38 5.27 10.59 23.18
N TYR A 39 4.04 10.81 22.74
CA TYR A 39 3.73 11.13 21.34
C TYR A 39 4.39 12.42 20.90
N SER A 40 4.36 13.45 21.76
CA SER A 40 5.05 14.70 21.46
C SER A 40 6.54 14.41 21.24
N ASN A 41 7.22 13.75 22.18
CA ASN A 41 8.64 13.45 22.10
C ASN A 41 9.00 12.59 20.87
N LYS A 42 8.22 11.53 20.59
CA LYS A 42 8.36 10.73 19.37
C LYS A 42 8.23 11.60 18.12
N ALA A 43 7.24 12.48 18.03
CA ALA A 43 7.05 13.37 16.89
C ALA A 43 8.27 14.27 16.62
N MET A 44 8.97 14.75 17.66
CA MET A 44 10.19 15.53 17.43
C MET A 44 11.37 14.67 16.97
N ALA A 45 11.49 13.44 17.47
CA ALA A 45 12.48 12.51 16.93
C ALA A 45 12.22 12.24 15.43
N LEU A 46 10.95 12.03 15.05
CA LEU A 46 10.55 11.85 13.65
C LEU A 46 10.81 13.09 12.78
N ILE A 47 10.60 14.30 13.29
CA ILE A 47 10.98 15.56 12.61
C ILE A 47 12.48 15.58 12.34
N LYS A 48 13.31 15.19 13.32
CA LYS A 48 14.77 15.14 13.15
C LYS A 48 15.21 14.07 12.13
N LEU A 49 14.42 13.01 11.97
CA LEU A 49 14.62 11.98 10.95
C LEU A 49 14.03 12.33 9.58
N SER A 50 13.35 13.47 9.45
CA SER A 50 12.58 13.83 8.25
C SER A 50 11.46 12.84 7.88
N SER A 51 10.96 12.08 8.87
CA SER A 51 9.85 11.15 8.72
C SER A 51 8.51 11.89 8.91
N TRP A 52 8.15 12.72 7.92
CA TRP A 52 7.05 13.67 8.05
C TRP A 52 5.66 13.01 8.18
N LYS A 53 5.38 11.98 7.38
CA LYS A 53 4.08 11.28 7.41
C LYS A 53 3.82 10.60 8.75
N GLU A 54 4.80 9.83 9.23
CA GLU A 54 4.71 9.17 10.54
C GLU A 54 4.62 10.20 11.69
N CYS A 55 5.28 11.36 11.54
CA CYS A 55 5.16 12.45 12.50
C CYS A 55 3.73 12.97 12.59
N VAL A 56 3.03 13.16 11.46
CA VAL A 56 1.64 13.60 11.44
C VAL A 56 0.75 12.59 12.16
N GLU A 57 0.85 11.30 11.82
CA GLU A 57 0.07 10.23 12.45
C GLU A 57 0.31 10.14 13.97
N THR A 58 1.58 10.27 14.38
CA THR A 58 1.97 10.28 15.79
C THR A 58 1.38 11.49 16.51
N CYS A 59 1.40 12.67 15.88
CA CYS A 59 0.80 13.87 16.45
C CYS A 59 -0.72 13.75 16.58
N ASP A 60 -1.41 13.25 15.56
CA ASP A 60 -2.87 13.09 15.58
C ASP A 60 -3.30 12.11 16.66
N THR A 61 -2.61 10.98 16.78
CA THR A 61 -2.86 10.01 17.87
C THR A 61 -2.62 10.65 19.24
N GLY A 62 -1.52 11.42 19.39
CA GLY A 62 -1.23 12.14 20.63
C GLY A 62 -2.29 13.18 20.99
N LEU A 63 -2.90 13.84 20.00
CA LEU A 63 -3.98 14.80 20.18
C LEU A 63 -5.30 14.14 20.59
N SER A 64 -5.57 12.92 20.12
CA SER A 64 -6.73 12.12 20.53
C SER A 64 -6.68 11.67 21.99
N ASN A 65 -5.48 11.55 22.57
CA ASN A 65 -5.27 11.10 23.96
C ASN A 65 -5.47 12.20 25.03
N SER A 66 -6.31 13.20 24.75
CA SER A 66 -6.64 14.29 25.69
C SER A 66 -5.42 14.97 26.34
N PRO A 67 -4.46 15.49 25.55
CA PRO A 67 -3.26 16.13 26.09
C PRO A 67 -3.60 17.38 26.92
N ASP A 68 -2.75 17.66 27.90
CA ASP A 68 -2.73 18.95 28.57
C ASP A 68 -2.44 20.09 27.58
N LYS A 69 -2.78 21.32 27.98
CA LYS A 69 -2.68 22.50 27.11
C LYS A 69 -1.27 22.70 26.52
N LYS A 70 -0.21 22.44 27.28
CA LYS A 70 1.18 22.63 26.82
C LYS A 70 1.60 21.53 25.84
N THR A 71 1.23 20.29 26.12
CA THR A 71 1.52 19.17 25.20
C THR A 71 0.74 19.30 23.91
N LYS A 72 -0.54 19.72 23.99
CA LYS A 72 -1.40 20.01 22.84
C LYS A 72 -0.79 21.05 21.90
N LEU A 73 -0.30 22.17 22.47
CA LEU A 73 0.43 23.19 21.73
C LEU A 73 1.65 22.60 20.99
N LYS A 74 2.48 21.82 21.68
CA LYS A 74 3.68 21.20 21.09
C LYS A 74 3.33 20.24 19.95
N LEU A 75 2.27 19.44 20.12
CA LEU A 75 1.79 18.50 19.10
C LEU A 75 1.31 19.24 17.86
N PHE A 76 0.48 20.27 18.00
CA PHE A 76 0.03 21.10 16.89
C PHE A 76 1.18 21.79 16.16
N TRP A 77 2.13 22.35 16.90
CA TRP A 77 3.32 22.97 16.31
C TRP A 77 4.17 21.97 15.53
N ARG A 78 4.43 20.78 16.09
CA ARG A 78 5.18 19.69 15.44
C ARG A 78 4.45 19.16 14.20
N ARG A 79 3.12 18.99 14.29
CA ARG A 79 2.27 18.61 13.14
C ARG A 79 2.33 19.65 12.02
N GLY A 80 2.29 20.95 12.35
CA GLY A 80 2.44 22.04 11.39
C GLY A 80 3.79 22.01 10.67
N ILE A 81 4.89 21.71 11.38
CA ILE A 81 6.22 21.54 10.77
C ILE A 81 6.20 20.39 9.77
N ALA A 82 5.63 19.24 10.15
CA ALA A 82 5.56 18.08 9.27
C ALA A 82 4.73 18.35 8.00
N TYR A 83 3.57 19.00 8.12
CA TYR A 83 2.76 19.38 6.96
C TYR A 83 3.45 20.40 6.05
N THR A 84 4.17 21.36 6.63
CA THR A 84 4.98 22.33 5.87
C THR A 84 6.00 21.60 4.98
N GLN A 85 6.70 20.61 5.52
CA GLN A 85 7.67 19.80 4.77
C GLN A 85 7.03 18.85 3.75
N LEU A 86 5.76 18.49 3.93
CA LEU A 86 4.97 17.75 2.96
C LEU A 86 4.37 18.64 1.85
N ASN A 87 4.65 19.95 1.86
CA ASN A 87 4.02 20.97 1.00
C ASN A 87 2.49 21.05 1.13
N ASP A 88 1.93 20.54 2.24
CA ASP A 88 0.52 20.69 2.56
C ASP A 88 0.31 21.97 3.38
N PHE A 89 0.41 23.11 2.67
CA PHE A 89 0.35 24.44 3.30
C PHE A 89 -1.00 24.72 3.98
N LYS A 90 -2.08 24.06 3.53
CA LYS A 90 -3.42 24.22 4.10
C LYS A 90 -3.50 23.59 5.50
N ASN A 91 -3.12 22.34 5.62
CA ASN A 91 -3.15 21.63 6.91
C ASN A 91 -2.06 22.12 7.86
N ALA A 92 -0.93 22.62 7.34
CA ALA A 92 0.09 23.29 8.14
C ALA A 92 -0.45 24.55 8.81
N ARG A 93 -1.14 25.42 8.05
CA ARG A 93 -1.74 26.66 8.57
C ARG A 93 -2.77 26.38 9.65
N ASP A 94 -3.71 25.46 9.40
CA ASP A 94 -4.71 25.03 10.39
C ASP A 94 -4.05 24.52 11.69
N SER A 95 -2.98 23.72 11.57
CA SER A 95 -2.24 23.24 12.74
C SER A 95 -1.59 24.38 13.54
N TYR A 96 -1.00 25.38 12.88
CA TYR A 96 -0.42 26.52 13.57
C TYR A 96 -1.46 27.46 14.18
N GLU A 97 -2.61 27.64 13.52
CA GLU A 97 -3.74 28.40 14.08
C GLU A 97 -4.30 27.73 15.34
N GLN A 98 -4.44 26.40 15.33
CA GLN A 98 -4.83 25.63 16.53
C GLN A 98 -3.77 25.73 17.64
N ALA A 99 -2.48 25.81 17.29
CA ALA A 99 -1.43 26.08 18.26
C ALA A 99 -1.59 27.50 18.87
N LEU A 100 -1.78 28.54 18.06
CA LEU A 100 -2.00 29.91 18.55
C LEU A 100 -3.28 30.04 19.38
N HIS A 101 -4.33 29.29 19.07
CA HIS A 101 -5.54 29.27 19.89
C HIS A 101 -5.25 28.79 21.33
N ASN A 102 -4.31 27.85 21.49
CA ASN A 102 -3.86 27.42 22.82
C ASN A 102 -2.97 28.49 23.48
N GLU A 103 -2.00 29.06 22.75
CA GLU A 103 -1.14 30.14 23.24
C GLU A 103 -0.97 31.26 22.20
N ALA A 104 -1.76 32.32 22.34
CA ALA A 104 -1.90 33.39 21.34
C ALA A 104 -0.60 34.14 21.01
N ASN A 105 0.39 34.14 21.90
CA ASN A 105 1.65 34.87 21.75
C ASN A 105 2.89 33.97 21.72
N ASN A 106 2.76 32.73 21.24
CA ASN A 106 3.93 31.86 21.13
C ASN A 106 4.85 32.29 19.97
N SER A 107 5.98 32.92 20.30
CA SER A 107 6.96 33.40 19.31
C SER A 107 7.46 32.30 18.37
N SER A 108 7.55 31.05 18.83
CA SER A 108 8.01 29.93 17.98
C SER A 108 6.99 29.58 16.90
N VAL A 109 5.70 29.61 17.24
CA VAL A 109 4.60 29.33 16.30
C VAL A 109 4.50 30.45 15.27
N LEU A 110 4.57 31.72 15.71
CA LEU A 110 4.56 32.88 14.80
C LEU A 110 5.70 32.81 13.78
N LYS A 111 6.93 32.53 14.21
CA LYS A 111 8.08 32.32 13.31
C LYS A 111 7.83 31.19 12.31
N SER A 112 7.17 30.12 12.73
CA SER A 112 6.86 28.98 11.86
C SER A 112 5.80 29.32 10.82
N ILE A 113 4.84 30.19 11.15
CA ILE A 113 3.85 30.72 10.19
C ILE A 113 4.53 31.64 9.17
N ASP A 114 5.46 32.50 9.61
CA ASP A 114 6.22 33.35 8.70
C ASP A 114 7.04 32.51 7.71
N GLU A 115 7.70 31.45 8.20
CA GLU A 115 8.43 30.49 7.38
C GLU A 115 7.50 29.74 6.41
N LEU A 116 6.32 29.30 6.87
CA LEU A 116 5.29 28.68 6.03
C LEU A 116 4.88 29.60 4.87
N ASN A 117 4.58 30.87 5.16
CA ASN A 117 4.15 31.84 4.14
C ASN A 117 5.28 32.12 3.12
N ALA A 118 6.52 32.16 3.59
CA ALA A 118 7.69 32.30 2.72
C ALA A 118 7.84 31.08 1.79
N GLN A 119 7.71 29.87 2.33
CA GLN A 119 7.78 28.63 1.54
C GLN A 119 6.63 28.51 0.53
N GLU A 120 5.39 28.82 0.93
CA GLU A 120 4.23 28.80 0.04
C GLU A 120 4.41 29.79 -1.13
N SER A 121 4.95 30.98 -0.85
CA SER A 121 5.24 31.99 -1.87
C SER A 121 6.33 31.53 -2.85
N GLN A 122 7.38 30.87 -2.36
CA GLN A 122 8.43 30.30 -3.19
C GLN A 122 7.90 29.14 -4.05
N PHE A 123 7.08 28.27 -3.46
CA PHE A 123 6.44 27.15 -4.15
C PHE A 123 5.57 27.65 -5.31
N LYS A 124 4.69 28.64 -5.08
CA LYS A 124 3.85 29.25 -6.12
C LYS A 124 4.67 29.90 -7.25
N ARG A 125 5.77 30.58 -6.92
CA ARG A 125 6.69 31.15 -7.94
C ARG A 125 7.37 30.08 -8.78
N SER A 126 7.81 28.99 -8.16
CA SER A 126 8.44 27.88 -8.91
C SER A 126 7.44 27.21 -9.87
N HIS A 127 6.21 26.96 -9.42
CA HIS A 127 5.17 26.34 -10.24
C HIS A 127 4.73 27.22 -11.42
N SER A 128 4.52 28.53 -11.17
CA SER A 128 4.18 29.48 -12.25
C SER A 128 5.30 29.63 -13.29
N ILE A 129 6.58 29.51 -12.90
CA ILE A 129 7.69 29.49 -13.86
C ILE A 129 7.72 28.20 -14.69
N GLU A 130 7.37 27.06 -14.10
CA GLU A 130 7.28 25.77 -14.82
C GLU A 130 6.14 25.76 -15.84
N GLU A 131 4.98 26.31 -15.50
CA GLU A 131 3.84 26.46 -16.42
C GLU A 131 4.23 27.33 -17.64
N ILE A 132 4.85 28.49 -17.42
CA ILE A 132 5.30 29.40 -18.49
C ILE A 132 6.36 28.74 -19.40
N LYS A 133 7.24 27.87 -18.86
CA LYS A 133 8.22 27.13 -19.67
C LYS A 133 7.58 26.00 -20.48
N SER A 134 6.52 25.38 -19.97
CA SER A 134 5.80 24.31 -20.67
C SER A 134 5.03 24.83 -21.90
N GLU A 135 4.51 26.05 -21.84
CA GLU A 135 3.78 26.69 -22.95
C GLU A 135 4.71 27.18 -24.08
N LYS A 136 6.00 27.43 -23.82
CA LYS A 136 6.96 27.93 -24.82
C LYS A 136 7.69 26.85 -25.62
N LYS A 137 7.34 25.56 -25.49
CA LYS A 137 7.87 24.55 -26.44
C LYS A 137 7.27 24.81 -27.83
N PRO A 138 8.10 25.05 -28.87
CA PRO A 138 7.58 25.23 -30.23
C PRO A 138 6.88 23.92 -30.64
N LYS A 139 5.61 24.03 -31.02
CA LYS A 139 4.90 22.96 -31.72
C LYS A 139 5.75 22.63 -32.95
N LYS A 140 6.46 21.50 -32.92
CA LYS A 140 6.97 20.91 -34.15
C LYS A 140 5.74 20.57 -34.97
N ASP A 141 5.54 21.35 -36.02
CA ASP A 141 4.61 21.09 -37.10
C ASP A 141 5.02 19.75 -37.74
N ASN A 142 4.53 18.66 -37.16
CA ASN A 142 4.55 17.38 -37.84
C ASN A 142 3.54 17.52 -38.96
N GLY A 143 4.05 17.79 -40.17
CA GLY A 143 3.27 17.88 -41.39
C GLY A 143 2.48 16.59 -41.63
N LEU A 144 1.28 16.51 -41.05
CA LEU A 144 0.23 15.66 -41.57
C LEU A 144 -0.34 16.40 -42.78
N LYS A 145 0.04 15.93 -43.97
CA LYS A 145 -0.67 16.30 -45.19
C LYS A 145 -2.14 15.95 -44.98
N ASN A 146 -3.01 16.96 -44.97
CA ASN A 146 -4.46 16.78 -45.03
C ASN A 146 -4.78 16.02 -46.32
N ILE A 147 -5.20 14.76 -46.16
CA ILE A 147 -5.87 14.03 -47.23
C ILE A 147 -7.34 14.48 -47.16
N PRO A 148 -7.88 15.15 -48.18
CA PRO A 148 -9.29 15.51 -48.19
C PRO A 148 -10.13 14.24 -48.18
N ILE A 149 -11.01 14.11 -47.18
CA ILE A 149 -12.05 13.09 -47.17
C ILE A 149 -13.13 13.58 -48.12
N TYR A 150 -13.23 12.96 -49.28
CA TYR A 150 -14.41 13.08 -50.13
C TYR A 150 -15.44 12.06 -49.63
N GLU A 151 -16.64 12.52 -49.35
CA GLU A 151 -17.80 11.65 -49.10
C GLU A 151 -18.10 10.94 -50.42
N VAL A 152 -17.65 9.69 -50.54
CA VAL A 152 -17.97 8.82 -51.67
C VAL A 152 -19.17 7.99 -51.25
N ASP A 153 -20.36 8.49 -51.57
CA ASP A 153 -21.63 7.84 -51.25
C ASP A 153 -21.90 6.55 -52.03
N GLN A 154 -20.97 6.06 -52.86
CA GLN A 154 -21.15 4.82 -53.61
C GLN A 154 -19.83 4.05 -53.78
N LEU A 155 -19.85 2.76 -53.43
CA LEU A 155 -18.75 1.83 -53.67
C LEU A 155 -18.33 1.84 -55.16
N PRO A 156 -17.02 1.75 -55.48
CA PRO A 156 -16.52 1.62 -56.85
C PRO A 156 -17.13 0.44 -57.62
N GLU A 157 -17.38 0.66 -58.91
CA GLU A 157 -18.00 -0.26 -59.88
C GLU A 157 -17.33 -1.64 -59.99
N GLU A 158 -16.12 -1.83 -59.46
CA GLU A 158 -15.41 -3.13 -59.50
C GLU A 158 -16.03 -4.21 -58.60
N PHE A 159 -16.95 -3.83 -57.69
CA PHE A 159 -17.62 -4.76 -56.79
C PHE A 159 -19.08 -5.07 -57.18
N ARG A 160 -19.54 -4.62 -58.37
CA ARG A 160 -20.88 -4.94 -58.87
C ARG A 160 -20.83 -6.01 -59.98
N ASP A 161 -21.67 -7.00 -59.76
CA ASP A 161 -22.16 -8.04 -60.67
C ASP A 161 -21.42 -9.38 -60.78
N SER A 162 -22.14 -10.41 -60.34
CA SER A 162 -22.41 -11.58 -61.18
C SER A 162 -23.82 -12.13 -60.89
N SER A 163 -24.77 -11.72 -61.75
CA SER A 163 -26.06 -12.38 -62.10
C SER A 163 -27.14 -12.53 -61.01
N SER A 164 -28.44 -12.32 -61.23
CA SER A 164 -29.24 -12.01 -62.42
C SER A 164 -30.67 -11.64 -61.98
N LYS A 165 -31.28 -10.68 -62.68
CA LYS A 165 -32.74 -10.41 -62.82
C LYS A 165 -33.54 -11.72 -63.09
N PRO A 166 -34.90 -11.78 -62.97
CA PRO A 166 -35.78 -10.70 -63.43
C PRO A 166 -37.15 -10.46 -62.73
N SER A 167 -37.64 -9.23 -62.98
CA SER A 167 -39.04 -8.82 -63.22
C SER A 167 -40.00 -8.46 -62.06
N LYS A 168 -40.15 -7.13 -61.91
CA LYS A 168 -41.38 -6.29 -61.86
C LYS A 168 -42.36 -6.30 -60.66
N LYS A 169 -42.68 -5.04 -60.28
CA LYS A 169 -43.83 -4.49 -59.51
C LYS A 169 -43.82 -4.76 -58.01
N SER A 170 -44.25 -3.90 -57.09
CA SER A 170 -44.50 -2.45 -56.97
C SER A 170 -45.01 -2.24 -55.53
N THR A 171 -44.77 -1.07 -54.92
CA THR A 171 -45.50 -0.47 -53.76
C THR A 171 -45.35 -1.17 -52.40
N THR A 172 -44.61 -0.61 -51.43
CA THR A 172 -44.94 0.50 -50.48
C THR A 172 -45.43 -0.02 -49.12
N THR A 173 -44.93 0.67 -48.07
CA THR A 173 -45.50 0.93 -46.71
C THR A 173 -44.68 0.27 -45.59
N LYS A 174 -43.74 0.96 -44.92
CA LYS A 174 -43.83 1.98 -43.85
C LYS A 174 -44.27 1.47 -42.46
N GLN A 175 -43.48 1.90 -41.48
CA GLN A 175 -43.70 2.11 -40.03
C GLN A 175 -43.27 0.97 -39.08
N THR A 176 -42.22 1.17 -38.26
CA THR A 176 -42.20 1.83 -36.90
C THR A 176 -42.93 0.94 -35.89
N THR A 177 -42.35 0.44 -34.78
CA THR A 177 -42.10 1.15 -33.49
C THR A 177 -41.49 0.15 -32.47
N GLN A 178 -40.66 0.61 -31.52
CA GLN A 178 -40.35 -0.07 -30.21
C GLN A 178 -41.58 0.00 -29.25
N PRO A 179 -41.62 -0.49 -27.97
CA PRO A 179 -40.61 -1.06 -27.02
C PRO A 179 -41.08 -2.30 -26.16
N GLN A 180 -40.26 -2.71 -25.16
CA GLN A 180 -40.35 -3.82 -24.13
C GLN A 180 -41.69 -3.93 -23.31
N PRO A 181 -41.98 -4.81 -22.28
CA PRO A 181 -41.17 -5.75 -21.44
C PRO A 181 -41.89 -7.07 -20.91
N VAL A 182 -41.31 -7.73 -19.87
CA VAL A 182 -41.92 -8.53 -18.74
C VAL A 182 -41.71 -10.07 -18.66
N GLN A 183 -41.39 -10.48 -17.41
CA GLN A 183 -41.03 -11.76 -16.77
C GLN A 183 -42.10 -12.88 -16.74
N SER A 184 -41.67 -14.11 -16.39
CA SER A 184 -42.20 -15.06 -15.35
C SER A 184 -41.79 -16.52 -15.73
N GLN A 185 -41.61 -17.53 -14.87
CA GLN A 185 -42.23 -17.85 -13.58
C GLN A 185 -41.48 -18.97 -12.82
N ILE A 186 -41.75 -19.05 -11.52
CA ILE A 186 -41.24 -19.94 -10.47
C ILE A 186 -42.18 -21.16 -10.30
N GLN A 187 -41.67 -22.31 -9.86
CA GLN A 187 -42.47 -23.28 -9.06
C GLN A 187 -41.67 -23.89 -7.90
N VAL A 188 -42.36 -24.10 -6.78
CA VAL A 188 -41.85 -24.30 -5.42
C VAL A 188 -42.54 -25.51 -4.76
N ASN A 189 -41.77 -26.22 -3.89
CA ASN A 189 -42.13 -26.78 -2.57
C ASN A 189 -42.91 -28.12 -2.42
N PRO A 190 -42.97 -28.77 -1.22
CA PRO A 190 -42.18 -28.64 0.04
C PRO A 190 -41.90 -29.94 0.90
N HIS A 191 -40.97 -29.78 1.87
CA HIS A 191 -40.92 -30.28 3.28
C HIS A 191 -40.55 -31.74 3.67
N SER A 192 -39.47 -31.88 4.46
CA SER A 192 -39.54 -32.05 5.93
C SER A 192 -38.16 -31.95 6.62
N ALA A 193 -38.18 -31.45 7.86
CA ALA A 193 -37.07 -30.97 8.69
C ALA A 193 -36.06 -32.02 9.20
N GLN A 194 -34.82 -31.58 9.46
CA GLN A 194 -34.05 -31.82 10.71
C GLN A 194 -32.70 -31.05 10.71
N ILE A 195 -32.37 -30.42 11.85
CA ILE A 195 -31.06 -29.82 12.19
C ILE A 195 -30.23 -30.94 12.85
N PRO A 196 -28.94 -31.17 12.48
CA PRO A 196 -27.83 -30.70 13.33
C PRO A 196 -26.48 -30.37 12.63
N VAL A 197 -25.81 -29.36 13.20
CA VAL A 197 -24.35 -29.18 13.33
C VAL A 197 -23.55 -28.87 12.06
N SER A 198 -23.37 -27.57 11.82
CA SER A 198 -22.38 -27.03 10.87
C SER A 198 -20.95 -27.31 11.35
N THR A 199 -20.32 -28.33 10.75
CA THR A 199 -18.87 -28.46 10.66
C THR A 199 -18.49 -28.42 9.18
N ASN A 200 -18.32 -27.21 8.64
CA ASN A 200 -17.72 -27.06 7.31
C ASN A 200 -17.08 -25.68 7.16
N ILE A 201 -15.79 -25.57 7.45
CA ILE A 201 -14.95 -24.46 6.97
C ILE A 201 -13.77 -25.11 6.24
N LEU A 202 -14.00 -25.53 5.01
CA LEU A 202 -12.94 -25.76 4.03
C LEU A 202 -13.50 -25.61 2.61
N SER A 203 -13.57 -24.37 2.13
CA SER A 203 -13.82 -24.09 0.72
C SER A 203 -12.97 -22.89 0.29
N LYS A 204 -12.08 -23.12 -0.69
CA LYS A 204 -11.16 -22.14 -1.30
C LYS A 204 -11.89 -20.83 -1.68
N PRO A 205 -11.35 -19.64 -1.38
CA PRO A 205 -11.88 -18.40 -1.94
C PRO A 205 -11.58 -18.36 -3.46
N SER A 206 -12.66 -18.37 -4.25
CA SER A 206 -12.73 -18.59 -5.70
C SER A 206 -12.14 -17.49 -6.60
N ASN A 207 -11.25 -16.63 -6.12
CA ASN A 207 -10.82 -15.43 -6.87
C ASN A 207 -9.31 -15.33 -7.16
N TYR A 208 -8.53 -16.35 -6.78
CA TYR A 208 -7.07 -16.35 -7.01
C TYR A 208 -6.65 -17.43 -8.00
N PRO A 209 -5.75 -17.11 -8.96
CA PRO A 209 -5.33 -18.05 -9.99
C PRO A 209 -4.47 -19.18 -9.41
N GLU A 210 -4.56 -20.41 -9.91
CA GLU A 210 -3.71 -21.52 -9.41
C GLU A 210 -2.21 -21.35 -9.76
N LYS A 211 -1.90 -20.58 -10.82
CA LYS A 211 -0.54 -20.22 -11.23
C LYS A 211 -0.45 -18.70 -11.44
N PRO A 212 -0.12 -17.92 -10.39
CA PRO A 212 -0.05 -16.48 -10.51
C PRO A 212 1.17 -16.04 -11.32
N THR A 213 1.02 -14.97 -12.09
CA THR A 213 2.13 -14.22 -12.69
C THR A 213 2.70 -13.21 -11.69
N ILE A 214 3.92 -12.69 -11.95
CA ILE A 214 4.54 -11.64 -11.11
C ILE A 214 3.60 -10.44 -10.93
N HIS A 215 2.91 -10.00 -11.99
CA HIS A 215 1.97 -8.87 -11.92
C HIS A 215 0.75 -9.16 -11.05
N GLN A 216 0.24 -10.40 -11.08
CA GLN A 216 -0.85 -10.82 -10.21
C GLN A 216 -0.40 -10.86 -8.75
N LEU A 217 0.80 -11.38 -8.45
CA LEU A 217 1.36 -11.30 -7.10
C LEU A 217 1.54 -9.85 -6.63
N LEU A 218 1.97 -8.95 -7.52
CA LEU A 218 2.12 -7.53 -7.20
C LEU A 218 0.77 -6.84 -6.93
N THR A 219 -0.28 -7.30 -7.60
CA THR A 219 -1.64 -6.80 -7.37
C THR A 219 -2.16 -7.30 -6.02
N ILE A 220 -1.93 -8.58 -5.71
CA ILE A 220 -2.29 -9.19 -4.43
C ILE A 220 -1.51 -8.57 -3.27
N SER A 221 -0.24 -8.20 -3.47
CA SER A 221 0.56 -7.53 -2.44
C SER A 221 0.08 -6.11 -2.13
N LYS A 222 -0.77 -5.52 -2.98
CA LYS A 222 -1.36 -4.18 -2.80
C LYS A 222 -2.77 -4.23 -2.17
N CYS A 223 -3.24 -5.41 -1.76
CA CYS A 223 -4.57 -5.58 -1.14
C CYS A 223 -4.72 -4.80 0.18
N SER A 224 -5.97 -4.41 0.46
CA SER A 224 -6.39 -3.72 1.69
C SER A 224 -6.13 -4.57 2.94
N VAL A 225 -6.00 -3.92 4.11
CA VAL A 225 -5.66 -4.58 5.39
C VAL A 225 -6.57 -5.76 5.71
N ASP A 226 -7.87 -5.63 5.42
CA ASP A 226 -8.89 -6.64 5.70
C ASP A 226 -8.80 -7.88 4.80
N GLU A 227 -8.19 -7.75 3.62
CA GLU A 227 -8.05 -8.83 2.63
C GLU A 227 -6.73 -9.60 2.79
N ARG A 228 -5.77 -9.08 3.57
CA ARG A 228 -4.45 -9.69 3.76
C ARG A 228 -4.49 -11.12 4.29
N PRO A 229 -5.33 -11.48 5.27
CA PRO A 229 -5.38 -12.86 5.77
C PRO A 229 -5.78 -13.87 4.68
N PHE A 230 -6.66 -13.47 3.75
CA PHE A 230 -7.06 -14.32 2.62
C PHE A 230 -5.93 -14.47 1.60
N ALA A 231 -5.24 -13.38 1.30
CA ALA A 231 -4.06 -13.40 0.44
C ALA A 231 -2.93 -14.27 1.02
N TYR A 232 -2.68 -14.19 2.33
CA TYR A 232 -1.68 -15.04 3.00
C TYR A 232 -2.06 -16.51 2.94
N ARG A 233 -3.32 -16.86 3.19
CA ARG A 233 -3.79 -18.25 3.04
C ARG A 233 -3.63 -18.77 1.62
N TYR A 234 -3.87 -17.93 0.62
CA TYR A 234 -3.63 -18.28 -0.78
C TYR A 234 -2.12 -18.50 -1.04
N LEU A 235 -1.24 -17.59 -0.62
CA LEU A 235 0.21 -17.74 -0.79
C LEU A 235 0.77 -18.99 -0.10
N SER A 236 0.24 -19.32 1.08
CA SER A 236 0.58 -20.53 1.83
C SER A 236 0.08 -21.81 1.16
N SER A 237 -0.90 -21.71 0.27
CA SER A 237 -1.42 -22.85 -0.51
C SER A 237 -0.64 -23.13 -1.80
N LEU A 238 0.23 -22.20 -2.23
CA LEU A 238 1.01 -22.33 -3.46
C LEU A 238 2.27 -23.17 -3.24
N SER A 239 2.55 -24.14 -4.12
CA SER A 239 3.74 -24.97 -3.99
C SER A 239 5.04 -24.17 -4.23
N PRO A 240 6.16 -24.53 -3.57
CA PRO A 240 7.45 -23.85 -3.75
C PRO A 240 7.93 -23.82 -5.20
N GLU A 241 7.57 -24.79 -6.04
CA GLU A 241 7.95 -24.81 -7.46
C GLU A 241 7.34 -23.64 -8.26
N VAL A 242 6.16 -23.17 -7.85
CA VAL A 242 5.46 -22.04 -8.50
C VAL A 242 6.27 -20.76 -8.33
N TYR A 243 6.80 -20.52 -7.13
CA TYR A 243 7.68 -19.38 -6.85
C TYR A 243 8.98 -19.46 -7.66
N LYS A 244 9.55 -20.66 -7.82
CA LYS A 244 10.75 -20.86 -8.66
C LYS A 244 10.49 -20.44 -10.11
N ALA A 245 9.35 -20.83 -10.66
CA ALA A 245 8.97 -20.46 -12.03
C ALA A 245 8.76 -18.95 -12.18
N ILE A 246 8.06 -18.33 -11.22
CA ILE A 246 7.78 -16.89 -11.20
C ILE A 246 9.07 -16.07 -11.11
N PHE A 247 9.96 -16.42 -10.19
CA PHE A 247 11.18 -15.66 -9.92
C PHE A 247 12.33 -15.95 -10.90
N SER A 248 12.21 -16.98 -11.74
CA SER A 248 13.19 -17.26 -12.81
C SER A 248 13.27 -16.15 -13.87
N GLY A 249 12.22 -15.33 -14.04
CA GLY A 249 12.13 -14.25 -15.03
C GLY A 249 12.94 -12.98 -14.72
N GLY A 250 13.73 -12.95 -13.64
CA GLY A 250 14.73 -11.90 -13.37
C GLY A 250 14.21 -10.57 -12.82
N SER A 251 12.90 -10.32 -12.83
CA SER A 251 12.28 -9.15 -12.21
C SER A 251 11.63 -9.54 -10.89
N ILE A 252 12.32 -9.27 -9.78
CA ILE A 252 11.83 -9.55 -8.44
C ILE A 252 11.80 -8.25 -7.66
N GLU A 253 10.62 -7.86 -7.22
CA GLU A 253 10.42 -6.68 -6.40
C GLU A 253 10.52 -7.05 -4.91
N SER A 254 11.22 -6.24 -4.12
CA SER A 254 11.38 -6.47 -2.68
C SER A 254 10.03 -6.43 -1.94
N SER A 255 9.04 -5.72 -2.47
CA SER A 255 7.68 -5.64 -1.93
C SER A 255 6.99 -7.01 -1.91
N ILE A 256 7.09 -7.77 -3.00
CA ILE A 256 6.50 -9.13 -3.12
C ILE A 256 7.19 -10.09 -2.15
N VAL A 257 8.51 -10.02 -2.03
CA VAL A 257 9.26 -10.89 -1.12
C VAL A 257 8.88 -10.59 0.34
N ASN A 258 8.81 -9.32 0.73
CA ASN A 258 8.35 -8.94 2.07
C ASN A 258 6.91 -9.39 2.34
N PHE A 259 6.04 -9.34 1.34
CA PHE A 259 4.66 -9.83 1.44
C PHE A 259 4.58 -11.35 1.60
N ILE A 260 5.45 -12.10 0.91
CA ILE A 260 5.58 -13.56 1.12
C ILE A 260 6.11 -13.84 2.54
N LEU A 261 7.08 -13.08 3.03
CA LEU A 261 7.57 -13.21 4.41
C LEU A 261 6.45 -12.95 5.44
N ASP A 262 5.60 -11.96 5.22
CA ASP A 262 4.42 -11.70 6.07
C ASP A 262 3.46 -12.90 6.07
N SER A 263 3.26 -13.55 4.91
CA SER A 263 2.44 -14.75 4.82
C SER A 263 3.01 -15.92 5.62
N ILE A 264 4.34 -16.06 5.66
CA ILE A 264 5.03 -17.08 6.45
C ILE A 264 4.85 -16.80 7.94
N ILE A 265 5.05 -15.56 8.39
CA ILE A 265 4.84 -15.17 9.80
C ILE A 265 3.40 -15.46 10.22
N PHE A 266 2.43 -15.01 9.44
CA PHE A 266 1.02 -15.26 9.70
C PHE A 266 0.71 -16.76 9.80
N SER A 267 1.37 -17.56 8.99
CA SER A 267 1.16 -19.01 8.96
C SER A 267 1.85 -19.76 10.11
N ILE A 268 2.99 -19.24 10.59
CA ILE A 268 3.65 -19.69 11.82
C ILE A 268 2.73 -19.41 13.01
N ASP A 269 2.20 -18.18 13.12
CA ASP A 269 1.29 -17.78 14.19
C ASP A 269 -0.02 -18.60 14.18
N ALA A 270 -0.50 -18.97 13.00
CA ALA A 270 -1.69 -19.79 12.82
C ALA A 270 -1.44 -21.31 12.96
N GLY A 271 -0.19 -21.76 13.06
CA GLY A 271 0.17 -23.18 13.15
C GLY A 271 -0.24 -24.04 11.95
N CYS A 272 -0.48 -23.43 10.78
CA CYS A 272 -1.09 -24.09 9.62
C CYS A 272 -0.08 -24.69 8.62
N ILE A 273 1.23 -24.55 8.86
CA ILE A 273 2.29 -24.95 7.90
C ILE A 273 3.33 -25.85 8.57
N THR A 274 3.82 -26.83 7.80
CA THR A 274 4.92 -27.73 8.17
C THR A 274 6.30 -27.08 7.97
N TRP A 275 7.25 -27.38 8.85
CA TRP A 275 8.62 -26.87 8.81
C TRP A 275 9.33 -27.09 7.46
N ASP A 276 9.19 -28.28 6.85
CA ASP A 276 9.82 -28.61 5.56
C ASP A 276 9.39 -27.66 4.43
N TYR A 277 8.14 -27.22 4.45
CA TYR A 277 7.60 -26.29 3.47
C TYR A 277 8.24 -24.90 3.60
N ILE A 278 8.40 -24.40 4.82
CA ILE A 278 9.02 -23.08 5.07
C ILE A 278 10.47 -23.08 4.60
N VAL A 279 11.23 -24.12 4.94
CA VAL A 279 12.63 -24.28 4.51
C VAL A 279 12.74 -24.39 2.99
N SER A 280 11.86 -25.16 2.36
CA SER A 280 11.80 -25.31 0.89
C SER A 280 11.49 -23.98 0.20
N LEU A 281 10.55 -23.19 0.75
CA LEU A 281 10.17 -21.88 0.23
C LEU A 281 11.31 -20.86 0.38
N LEU A 282 11.93 -20.77 1.56
CA LEU A 282 13.07 -19.88 1.81
C LEU A 282 14.29 -20.25 0.97
N ASN A 283 14.53 -21.55 0.74
CA ASN A 283 15.60 -22.00 -0.15
C ASN A 283 15.28 -21.66 -1.63
N THR A 284 14.01 -21.72 -2.03
CA THR A 284 13.58 -21.31 -3.37
C THR A 284 13.75 -19.80 -3.57
N LEU A 285 13.38 -18.99 -2.58
CA LEU A 285 13.56 -17.54 -2.60
C LEU A 285 15.05 -17.13 -2.62
N SER A 286 15.90 -17.83 -1.86
CA SER A 286 17.36 -17.58 -1.88
C SER A 286 18.06 -18.02 -3.17
N SER A 287 17.44 -18.93 -3.93
CA SER A 287 17.96 -19.39 -5.22
C SER A 287 17.59 -18.44 -6.37
N ALA A 288 16.85 -17.37 -6.11
CA ALA A 288 16.36 -16.46 -7.13
C ALA A 288 17.46 -15.51 -7.68
N PRO A 289 17.40 -15.12 -8.95
CA PRO A 289 18.35 -14.17 -9.53
C PRO A 289 18.28 -12.82 -8.78
N ARG A 290 19.44 -12.24 -8.48
CA ARG A 290 19.58 -10.98 -7.71
C ARG A 290 19.13 -11.07 -6.24
N PHE A 291 19.16 -12.26 -5.63
CA PHE A 291 18.90 -12.45 -4.21
C PHE A 291 19.72 -11.51 -3.30
N SER A 292 20.99 -11.24 -3.63
CA SER A 292 21.82 -10.29 -2.88
C SER A 292 21.24 -8.88 -2.79
N LEU A 293 20.54 -8.41 -3.83
CA LEU A 293 19.88 -7.10 -3.82
C LEU A 293 18.60 -7.17 -2.97
N ILE A 294 17.81 -8.23 -3.15
CA ILE A 294 16.55 -8.45 -2.43
C ILE A 294 16.80 -8.55 -0.93
N SER A 295 17.81 -9.32 -0.51
CA SER A 295 18.22 -9.48 0.88
C SER A 295 18.58 -8.15 1.54
N MET A 296 19.06 -7.15 0.79
CA MET A 296 19.38 -5.82 1.32
C MET A 296 18.12 -4.99 1.64
N PHE A 297 17.00 -5.27 0.98
CA PHE A 297 15.73 -4.57 1.13
C PHE A 297 14.65 -5.40 1.85
N CYS A 298 15.00 -6.58 2.36
CA CYS A 298 14.12 -7.36 3.21
C CYS A 298 14.13 -6.80 4.64
N ASP A 299 12.96 -6.76 5.26
CA ASP A 299 12.82 -6.32 6.63
C ASP A 299 13.44 -7.35 7.59
N LYS A 300 14.53 -6.94 8.25
CA LYS A 300 15.28 -7.77 9.20
C LYS A 300 14.42 -8.19 10.40
N GLN A 301 13.43 -7.39 10.80
CA GLN A 301 12.54 -7.74 11.90
C GLN A 301 11.63 -8.91 11.53
N LYS A 302 11.13 -8.94 10.29
CA LYS A 302 10.32 -10.06 9.78
C LYS A 302 11.11 -11.35 9.76
N LEU A 303 12.33 -11.29 9.26
CA LEU A 303 13.18 -12.46 9.21
C LEU A 303 13.64 -12.93 10.61
N PHE A 304 13.83 -12.01 11.57
CA PHE A 304 14.06 -12.37 12.96
C PHE A 304 12.86 -13.10 13.58
N LYS A 305 11.63 -12.63 13.34
CA LYS A 305 10.41 -13.33 13.77
C LYS A 305 10.27 -14.70 13.14
N ILE A 306 10.60 -14.84 11.86
CA ILE A 306 10.62 -16.15 11.18
C ILE A 306 11.68 -17.05 11.82
N LYS A 307 12.87 -16.53 12.15
CA LYS A 307 13.91 -17.29 12.86
C LYS A 307 13.46 -17.73 14.25
N GLU A 308 12.84 -16.84 15.02
CA GLU A 308 12.29 -17.18 16.34
C GLU A 308 11.19 -18.24 16.22
N GLY A 309 10.26 -18.08 15.28
CA GLY A 309 9.22 -19.07 14.97
C GLY A 309 9.79 -20.41 14.50
N LEU A 310 10.88 -20.40 13.72
CA LEU A 310 11.57 -21.61 13.32
C LEU A 310 12.25 -22.29 14.51
N VAL A 311 12.86 -21.54 15.43
CA VAL A 311 13.51 -22.09 16.64
C VAL A 311 12.49 -22.67 17.62
N THR A 312 11.31 -22.06 17.76
CA THR A 312 10.25 -22.57 18.64
C THR A 312 9.56 -23.80 18.08
N LEU A 313 9.40 -23.88 16.74
CA LEU A 313 8.90 -25.08 16.04
C LEU A 313 9.94 -26.20 15.95
N ASP A 314 11.23 -25.85 15.96
CA ASP A 314 12.39 -26.74 15.78
C ASP A 314 13.19 -26.92 17.08
N ALA A 315 12.59 -27.57 18.08
CA ALA A 315 13.33 -28.10 19.23
C ALA A 315 14.43 -29.12 18.82
N ALA A 316 14.60 -29.41 17.52
CA ALA A 316 15.60 -30.31 16.95
C ALA A 316 16.39 -29.66 15.80
N ALA A 317 16.86 -28.42 15.99
CA ALA A 317 17.83 -27.67 15.17
C ALA A 317 18.45 -28.46 13.99
N ASN A 318 17.71 -28.56 12.88
CA ASN A 318 18.15 -29.33 11.73
C ASN A 318 19.24 -28.57 10.96
N ILE A 319 20.28 -29.26 10.47
CA ILE A 319 21.43 -28.63 9.77
C ILE A 319 20.97 -27.75 8.58
N LYS A 320 19.87 -28.15 7.93
CA LYS A 320 19.28 -27.44 6.79
C LYS A 320 18.70 -26.06 7.15
N SER A 321 18.17 -25.85 8.35
CA SER A 321 17.65 -24.52 8.75
C SER A 321 18.80 -23.54 8.97
N LYS A 322 19.93 -24.00 9.55
CA LYS A 322 21.13 -23.18 9.75
C LYS A 322 21.72 -22.69 8.43
N GLU A 323 21.83 -23.56 7.43
CA GLU A 323 22.35 -23.17 6.11
C GLU A 323 21.47 -22.15 5.40
N VAL A 324 20.14 -22.31 5.49
CA VAL A 324 19.19 -21.36 4.89
C VAL A 324 19.22 -20.03 5.63
N LEU A 325 19.20 -20.03 6.97
CA LEU A 325 19.30 -18.80 7.77
C LEU A 325 20.62 -18.05 7.50
N GLN A 326 21.73 -18.79 7.36
CA GLN A 326 23.02 -18.21 7.00
C GLN A 326 23.01 -17.54 5.61
N LYS A 327 22.32 -18.11 4.62
CA LYS A 327 22.14 -17.46 3.30
C LYS A 327 21.35 -16.15 3.41
N TRP A 328 20.41 -16.07 4.33
CA TRP A 328 19.63 -14.87 4.62
C TRP A 328 20.35 -13.88 5.56
N ASN A 329 21.59 -14.20 5.96
CA ASN A 329 22.48 -13.35 6.76
C ASN A 329 21.93 -13.02 8.15
N ILE A 330 21.25 -13.99 8.77
CA ILE A 330 20.58 -13.89 10.09
C ILE A 330 20.87 -15.15 10.91
#